data_AF-A0A3P3XHE8-F1
#
_entry.id   AF-A0A3P3XHE8-F1
#
_cell.length_a   1.000
_cell.length_b   1.000
_cell.length_c   1.000
_cell.angle_alpha   90.00
_cell.angle_beta   90.00
_cell.angle_gamma   90.00
#
_symmetry.space_group_name_H-M   'P 1'
#
loop_
_entity.id
_entity.type
_entity.pdbx_description
1 polymer ?
#
loop_
_entity_poly.entity_id
_entity_poly.type
_entity_poly.pdbx_seq_one_letter_code
_entity_poly.pdbx_strand_id
1 'polypeptide(L)'
;MMKKIILALGIASLCIACTVNPKDATITEKFVISDPCVKLTDQLASIHAEDLQGANDAETAQNILNWQHEYMKYADPGTQEDASYAMRWNYFLPGIFPVSEMISERTMQEDGKTKIYGVCWDFAAVFISVAKSYQLTTRMTAWKEYMPGVTGGQNGMGPTEYNALKPKLLAHGVDFTQDQINAAAHETWKHYRAEVFIDGTWKAYDGTDPTGDYVNDANYTLVSWDEGAKAALTTKE
;
A
#
# COMPACT_ATOMS: atom_id res chain seq x y z
N MET A 1 44.65 -47.92 -49.74
CA MET A 1 44.56 -47.71 -48.28
C MET A 1 44.37 -46.23 -48.02
N MET A 2 43.14 -45.82 -47.67
CA MET A 2 42.77 -44.43 -47.38
C MET A 2 43.22 -44.05 -45.96
N LYS A 3 44.03 -43.01 -45.80
CA LYS A 3 44.24 -42.34 -44.51
C LYS A 3 43.34 -41.10 -44.46
N LYS A 4 42.30 -41.16 -43.62
CA LYS A 4 41.43 -40.03 -43.30
C LYS A 4 42.23 -39.02 -42.45
N ILE A 5 42.34 -37.80 -42.94
CA ILE A 5 42.71 -36.62 -42.14
C ILE A 5 41.40 -36.10 -41.53
N ILE A 6 41.27 -36.15 -40.22
CA ILE A 6 40.16 -35.51 -39.49
C ILE A 6 40.70 -34.18 -38.96
N LEU A 7 40.34 -33.10 -39.63
CA LEU A 7 40.55 -31.74 -39.16
C LEU A 7 39.35 -31.37 -38.29
N ALA A 8 39.53 -31.35 -36.97
CA ALA A 8 38.52 -30.86 -36.04
C ALA A 8 38.58 -29.31 -36.01
N LEU A 9 37.68 -28.65 -36.76
CA LEU A 9 37.39 -27.24 -36.54
C LEU A 9 36.57 -27.10 -35.25
N GLY A 10 37.22 -26.64 -34.18
CA GLY A 10 36.52 -26.17 -32.99
C GLY A 10 35.81 -24.86 -33.29
N ILE A 11 34.49 -24.90 -33.38
CA ILE A 11 33.65 -23.70 -33.40
C ILE A 11 33.59 -23.20 -31.95
N ALA A 12 34.39 -22.18 -31.65
CA ALA A 12 34.20 -21.39 -30.43
C ALA A 12 32.95 -20.51 -30.65
N SER A 13 31.80 -20.97 -30.15
CA SER A 13 30.62 -20.11 -30.03
C SER A 13 30.93 -19.02 -29.03
N LEU A 14 31.26 -17.83 -29.55
CA LEU A 14 31.32 -16.60 -28.79
C LEU A 14 29.88 -16.22 -28.43
N CYS A 15 29.39 -16.70 -27.28
CA CYS A 15 28.17 -16.17 -26.68
C CYS A 15 28.46 -14.73 -26.25
N ILE A 16 28.18 -13.78 -27.15
CA ILE A 16 28.04 -12.38 -26.77
C ILE A 16 26.79 -12.32 -25.91
N ALA A 17 26.98 -12.42 -24.59
CA ALA A 17 25.97 -12.00 -23.64
C ALA A 17 25.75 -10.51 -23.90
N CYS A 18 24.67 -10.19 -24.63
CA CYS A 18 24.15 -8.84 -24.62
C CYS A 18 23.72 -8.56 -23.19
N THR A 19 24.61 -7.93 -22.41
CA THR A 19 24.26 -7.34 -21.12
C THR A 19 23.36 -6.16 -21.44
N VAL A 20 22.08 -6.43 -21.63
CA VAL A 20 21.05 -5.39 -21.56
C VAL A 20 21.18 -4.83 -20.15
N ASN A 21 21.53 -3.55 -20.05
CA ASN A 21 21.53 -2.88 -18.77
C ASN A 21 20.10 -3.01 -18.22
N PRO A 22 19.87 -3.62 -17.04
CA PRO A 22 18.51 -3.87 -16.54
C PRO A 22 17.68 -2.59 -16.36
N LYS A 23 18.34 -1.42 -16.34
CA LYS A 23 17.74 -0.09 -16.38
C LYS A 23 17.04 0.26 -17.70
N ASP A 24 17.38 -0.43 -18.78
CA ASP A 24 16.87 -0.19 -20.14
C ASP A 24 15.91 -1.30 -20.61
N ALA A 25 15.56 -2.25 -19.74
CA ALA A 25 14.55 -3.25 -20.04
C ALA A 25 13.20 -2.53 -20.27
N THR A 26 12.68 -2.63 -21.49
CA THR A 26 11.42 -1.99 -21.87
C THR A 26 10.30 -2.59 -21.04
N ILE A 27 9.56 -1.75 -20.30
CA ILE A 27 8.37 -2.17 -19.57
C ILE A 27 7.27 -2.46 -20.60
N THR A 28 6.99 -3.74 -20.82
CA THR A 28 5.97 -4.19 -21.77
C THR A 28 4.59 -4.39 -21.13
N GLU A 29 4.57 -4.64 -19.82
CA GLU A 29 3.37 -4.90 -19.03
C GLU A 29 3.25 -3.83 -17.95
N LYS A 30 2.04 -3.28 -17.77
CA LYS A 30 1.78 -2.24 -16.76
C LYS A 30 0.79 -2.76 -15.74
N PHE A 31 0.98 -2.34 -14.50
CA PHE A 31 0.05 -2.61 -13.42
C PHE A 31 -1.21 -1.75 -13.61
N VAL A 32 -2.37 -2.40 -13.70
CA VAL A 32 -3.67 -1.72 -13.72
C VAL A 32 -3.98 -1.25 -12.30
N ILE A 33 -4.05 0.06 -12.11
CA ILE A 33 -4.30 0.62 -10.78
C ILE A 33 -5.77 0.52 -10.39
N SER A 34 -6.03 0.35 -9.10
CA SER A 34 -7.36 0.36 -8.51
C SER A 34 -7.36 1.07 -7.16
N ASP A 35 -8.53 1.50 -6.69
CA ASP A 35 -8.66 2.10 -5.36
C ASP A 35 -8.34 1.02 -4.29
N PRO A 36 -7.29 1.18 -3.46
CA PRO A 36 -6.97 0.20 -2.42
C PRO A 36 -8.03 0.16 -1.31
N CYS A 37 -8.86 1.19 -1.18
CA CYS A 37 -9.83 1.38 -0.12
C CYS A 37 -11.27 1.08 -0.59
N VAL A 38 -11.50 -0.03 -1.31
CA VAL A 38 -12.86 -0.44 -1.73
C VAL A 38 -13.68 -0.98 -0.55
N LYS A 39 -15.01 -0.96 -0.69
CA LYS A 39 -15.91 -1.57 0.31
C LYS A 39 -15.57 -3.05 0.53
N LEU A 40 -15.62 -3.51 1.76
CA LEU A 40 -15.50 -4.92 2.13
C LEU A 40 -16.85 -5.61 1.93
N THR A 41 -16.92 -6.70 1.14
CA THR A 41 -18.18 -7.41 0.88
C THR A 41 -18.43 -8.54 1.88
N ASP A 42 -17.42 -9.36 2.18
CA ASP A 42 -17.58 -10.59 2.96
C ASP A 42 -16.58 -10.70 4.14
N GLN A 43 -15.84 -9.63 4.40
CA GLN A 43 -14.73 -9.66 5.37
C GLN A 43 -15.01 -8.93 6.68
N LEU A 44 -16.12 -8.20 6.79
CA LEU A 44 -16.50 -7.51 8.03
C LEU A 44 -16.56 -8.48 9.22
N ALA A 45 -17.18 -9.65 9.03
CA ALA A 45 -17.25 -10.68 10.07
C ALA A 45 -15.88 -11.21 10.49
N SER A 46 -14.91 -11.30 9.57
CA SER A 46 -13.56 -11.80 9.89
C SER A 46 -12.77 -10.84 10.78
N ILE A 47 -13.21 -9.59 10.88
CA ILE A 47 -12.56 -8.54 11.66
C ILE A 47 -13.49 -7.97 12.75
N HIS A 48 -14.63 -8.63 13.03
CA HIS A 48 -15.62 -8.21 14.02
C HIS A 48 -16.20 -6.81 13.78
N ALA A 49 -16.45 -6.49 12.51
CA ALA A 49 -16.94 -5.19 12.05
C ALA A 49 -18.31 -5.29 11.35
N GLU A 50 -19.11 -6.33 11.63
CA GLU A 50 -20.43 -6.55 11.02
C GLU A 50 -21.55 -5.72 11.67
N ASP A 51 -21.42 -5.39 12.95
CA ASP A 51 -22.47 -4.76 13.77
C ASP A 51 -22.13 -3.31 14.20
N LEU A 52 -21.55 -2.52 13.30
CA LEU A 52 -21.13 -1.13 13.58
C LEU A 52 -22.17 -0.06 13.18
N GLN A 53 -23.29 -0.43 12.56
CA GLN A 53 -24.32 0.51 12.11
C GLN A 53 -24.95 1.25 13.31
N GLY A 54 -24.82 2.57 13.33
CA GLY A 54 -25.51 3.46 14.27
C GLY A 54 -26.85 3.97 13.75
N ALA A 55 -27.53 4.81 14.55
CA ALA A 55 -28.80 5.42 14.17
C ALA A 55 -28.66 6.47 13.05
N ASN A 56 -27.43 6.95 12.79
CA ASN A 56 -27.09 7.88 11.72
C ASN A 56 -25.60 7.72 11.32
N ASP A 57 -25.19 8.40 10.25
CA ASP A 57 -23.83 8.34 9.71
C ASP A 57 -22.74 8.72 10.72
N ALA A 58 -23.01 9.69 11.60
CA ALA A 58 -22.05 10.12 12.63
C ALA A 58 -21.83 9.05 13.70
N GLU A 59 -22.90 8.39 14.12
CA GLU A 59 -22.83 7.28 15.08
C GLU A 59 -22.17 6.06 14.46
N THR A 60 -22.47 5.72 13.20
CA THR A 60 -21.77 4.66 12.47
C THR A 60 -20.28 4.94 12.36
N ALA A 61 -19.89 6.15 11.95
CA ALA A 61 -18.48 6.54 11.86
C ALA A 61 -17.77 6.47 13.22
N GLN A 62 -18.44 6.89 14.30
CA GLN A 62 -17.90 6.77 15.66
C GLN A 62 -17.76 5.31 16.11
N ASN A 63 -18.70 4.44 15.78
CA ASN A 63 -18.62 3.01 16.07
C ASN A 63 -17.44 2.36 15.34
N ILE A 64 -17.17 2.75 14.10
CA ILE A 64 -15.98 2.29 13.35
C ILE A 64 -14.70 2.77 14.04
N LEU A 65 -14.63 4.02 14.49
CA LEU A 65 -13.48 4.53 15.23
C LEU A 65 -13.25 3.76 16.55
N ASN A 66 -14.32 3.52 17.31
CA ASN A 66 -14.25 2.73 18.54
C ASN A 66 -13.79 1.29 18.26
N TRP A 67 -14.27 0.69 17.17
CA TRP A 67 -13.80 -0.60 16.69
C TRP A 67 -12.30 -0.57 16.35
N GLN A 68 -11.78 0.48 15.71
CA GLN A 68 -10.34 0.59 15.45
C GLN A 68 -9.51 0.59 16.74
N HIS A 69 -9.96 1.28 17.80
CA HIS A 69 -9.25 1.28 19.08
C HIS A 69 -9.19 -0.12 19.74
N GLU A 70 -10.17 -0.98 19.43
CA GLU A 70 -10.20 -2.35 19.95
C GLU A 70 -9.44 -3.34 19.06
N TYR A 71 -9.57 -3.21 17.74
CA TYR A 71 -9.15 -4.24 16.76
C TYR A 71 -7.96 -3.83 15.88
N MET A 72 -7.47 -2.60 16.00
CA MET A 72 -6.24 -2.16 15.35
C MET A 72 -5.16 -1.80 16.36
N LYS A 73 -3.91 -1.94 15.92
CA LYS A 73 -2.72 -1.60 16.70
C LYS A 73 -1.78 -0.74 15.88
N TYR A 74 -1.35 0.38 16.45
CA TYR A 74 -0.25 1.15 15.87
C TYR A 74 1.02 0.30 15.92
N ALA A 75 1.60 0.03 14.76
CA ALA A 75 2.70 -0.91 14.62
C ALA A 75 3.94 -0.45 15.40
N ASP A 76 4.64 -1.42 16.00
CA ASP A 76 5.95 -1.19 16.61
C ASP A 76 7.04 -1.61 15.60
N PRO A 77 7.89 -0.67 15.12
CA PRO A 77 8.98 -0.97 14.19
C PRO A 77 9.95 -2.05 14.69
N GLY A 78 10.03 -2.28 16.00
CA GLY A 78 10.85 -3.34 16.58
C GLY A 78 10.28 -4.76 16.41
N THR A 79 9.00 -4.89 16.05
CA THR A 79 8.33 -6.19 15.90
C THR A 79 7.53 -6.35 14.59
N GLN A 80 7.20 -5.26 13.91
CA GLN A 80 6.54 -5.23 12.59
C GLN A 80 7.35 -4.39 11.60
N GLU A 81 8.45 -4.95 11.10
CA GLU A 81 9.36 -4.25 10.17
C GLU A 81 8.70 -3.88 8.83
N ASP A 82 7.64 -4.59 8.45
CA ASP A 82 6.87 -4.40 7.22
C ASP A 82 5.70 -3.39 7.38
N ALA A 83 5.58 -2.73 8.53
CA ALA A 83 4.42 -1.90 8.86
C ALA A 83 4.15 -0.75 7.87
N SER A 84 5.17 -0.28 7.15
CA SER A 84 5.04 0.82 6.17
C SER A 84 4.79 0.33 4.75
N TYR A 85 4.88 -0.98 4.49
CA TYR A 85 4.88 -1.53 3.13
C TYR A 85 3.59 -1.23 2.39
N ALA A 86 2.42 -1.50 2.97
CA ALA A 86 1.16 -1.25 2.27
C ALA A 86 0.96 0.23 1.90
N MET A 87 1.33 1.15 2.79
CA MET A 87 1.29 2.59 2.51
C MET A 87 2.20 2.95 1.34
N ARG A 88 3.46 2.51 1.37
CA ARG A 88 4.46 2.85 0.34
C ARG A 88 4.09 2.21 -1.00
N TRP A 89 3.72 0.93 -1.01
CA TRP A 89 3.38 0.20 -2.23
C TRP A 89 2.14 0.76 -2.91
N ASN A 90 1.06 0.99 -2.15
CA ASN A 90 -0.15 1.56 -2.72
C ASN A 90 0.00 3.03 -3.13
N TYR A 91 1.04 3.74 -2.68
CA TYR A 91 1.30 5.09 -3.17
C TYR A 91 1.72 5.08 -4.65
N PHE A 92 2.66 4.22 -5.04
CA PHE A 92 3.18 4.20 -6.42
C PHE A 92 2.56 3.11 -7.32
N LEU A 93 1.97 2.08 -6.73
CA LEU A 93 1.15 1.03 -7.37
C LEU A 93 -0.21 0.89 -6.66
N PRO A 94 -1.12 1.89 -6.75
CA PRO A 94 -2.40 1.84 -6.04
C PRO A 94 -3.24 0.59 -6.34
N GLY A 95 -3.58 -0.15 -5.29
CA GLY A 95 -4.36 -1.38 -5.38
C GLY A 95 -3.52 -2.66 -5.44
N ILE A 96 -2.18 -2.58 -5.38
CA ILE A 96 -1.30 -3.76 -5.36
C ILE A 96 -1.39 -4.55 -4.05
N PHE A 97 -1.78 -3.87 -2.96
CA PHE A 97 -2.01 -4.49 -1.66
C PHE A 97 -3.26 -3.87 -1.03
N PRO A 98 -4.47 -4.21 -1.54
CA PRO A 98 -5.71 -3.57 -1.15
C PRO A 98 -6.08 -3.92 0.29
N VAL A 99 -6.96 -3.12 0.91
CA VAL A 99 -7.40 -3.33 2.30
C VAL A 99 -7.93 -4.74 2.54
N SER A 100 -8.63 -5.33 1.56
CA SER A 100 -9.13 -6.71 1.63
C SER A 100 -8.03 -7.75 1.90
N GLU A 101 -6.82 -7.54 1.40
CA GLU A 101 -5.69 -8.43 1.63
C GLU A 101 -4.93 -8.03 2.91
N MET A 102 -4.80 -6.73 3.19
CA MET A 102 -4.15 -6.21 4.39
C MET A 102 -4.78 -6.75 5.68
N ILE A 103 -6.11 -6.77 5.77
CA ILE A 103 -6.81 -7.21 6.98
C ILE A 103 -6.63 -8.71 7.29
N SER A 104 -6.26 -9.52 6.28
CA SER A 104 -5.92 -10.93 6.47
C SER A 104 -4.43 -11.15 6.76
N GLU A 105 -3.55 -10.41 6.11
CA GLU A 105 -2.10 -10.67 6.16
C GLU A 105 -1.41 -9.91 7.29
N ARG A 106 -1.90 -8.73 7.65
CA ARG A 106 -1.24 -7.83 8.61
C ARG A 106 -1.92 -7.90 9.97
N THR A 107 -1.91 -9.10 10.54
CA THR A 107 -2.50 -9.38 11.84
C THR A 107 -1.48 -9.78 12.88
N MET A 108 -1.77 -9.47 14.14
CA MET A 108 -0.99 -9.85 15.31
C MET A 108 -1.89 -10.32 16.44
N GLN A 109 -1.33 -11.03 17.41
CA GLN A 109 -2.03 -11.40 18.64
C GLN A 109 -1.64 -10.43 19.76
N GLU A 110 -2.63 -9.77 20.36
CA GLU A 110 -2.46 -8.91 21.54
C GLU A 110 -3.60 -9.18 22.51
N ASP A 111 -3.28 -9.47 23.77
CA ASP A 111 -4.27 -9.76 24.84
C ASP A 111 -5.33 -10.80 24.46
N GLY A 112 -4.92 -11.83 23.71
CA GLY A 112 -5.81 -12.91 23.25
C GLY A 112 -6.76 -12.52 22.12
N LYS A 113 -6.56 -11.36 21.49
CA LYS A 113 -7.31 -10.89 20.32
C LYS A 113 -6.42 -10.81 19.10
N THR A 114 -6.98 -11.16 17.94
CA THR A 114 -6.37 -10.83 16.65
C THR A 114 -6.60 -9.34 16.38
N LYS A 115 -5.51 -8.59 16.18
CA LYS A 115 -5.55 -7.18 15.79
C LYS A 115 -4.89 -6.97 14.44
N ILE A 116 -5.37 -6.01 13.67
CA ILE A 116 -4.71 -5.54 12.45
C ILE A 116 -3.65 -4.51 12.87
N TYR A 117 -2.40 -4.66 12.43
CA TYR A 117 -1.35 -3.69 12.73
C TYR A 117 -1.04 -2.79 11.54
N GLY A 118 -0.71 -1.53 11.83
CA GLY A 118 -0.20 -0.64 10.80
C GLY A 118 0.13 0.77 11.27
N VAL A 119 0.37 1.64 10.30
CA VAL A 119 0.65 3.06 10.49
C VAL A 119 -0.57 3.89 10.11
N CYS A 120 -0.50 5.21 10.23
CA CYS A 120 -1.62 6.12 10.00
C CYS A 120 -2.37 5.92 8.67
N TRP A 121 -1.66 5.59 7.60
CA TRP A 121 -2.28 5.25 6.32
C TRP A 121 -3.14 3.98 6.39
N ASP A 122 -2.67 2.92 7.08
CA ASP A 122 -3.43 1.68 7.24
C ASP A 122 -4.70 1.93 8.04
N PHE A 123 -4.63 2.71 9.12
CA PHE A 123 -5.80 3.13 9.89
C PHE A 123 -6.80 3.89 9.03
N ALA A 124 -6.35 4.88 8.26
CA ALA A 124 -7.23 5.64 7.37
C ALA A 124 -7.85 4.75 6.27
N ALA A 125 -7.06 3.89 5.65
CA ALA A 125 -7.50 3.01 4.57
C ALA A 125 -8.51 1.97 5.06
N VAL A 126 -8.24 1.30 6.18
CA VAL A 126 -9.15 0.32 6.80
C VAL A 126 -10.46 1.00 7.22
N PHE A 127 -10.40 2.17 7.87
CA PHE A 127 -11.60 2.93 8.22
C PHE A 127 -12.45 3.21 6.98
N ILE A 128 -11.84 3.71 5.91
CA ILE A 128 -12.55 4.06 4.67
C ILE A 128 -13.24 2.83 4.06
N SER A 129 -12.55 1.69 3.99
CA SER A 129 -13.13 0.46 3.43
C SER A 129 -14.30 -0.07 4.26
N VAL A 130 -14.19 -0.05 5.59
CA VAL A 130 -15.28 -0.43 6.50
C VAL A 130 -16.45 0.56 6.36
N ALA A 131 -16.19 1.87 6.41
CA ALA A 131 -17.20 2.91 6.27
C ALA A 131 -17.95 2.84 4.93
N LYS A 132 -17.24 2.54 3.83
CA LYS A 132 -17.86 2.30 2.51
C LYS A 132 -18.79 1.08 2.50
N SER A 133 -18.52 0.04 3.31
CA SER A 133 -19.45 -1.09 3.48
C SER A 133 -20.75 -0.69 4.17
N TYR A 134 -20.72 0.34 5.01
CA TYR A 134 -21.89 1.00 5.61
C TYR A 134 -22.44 2.16 4.78
N GLN A 135 -22.04 2.28 3.51
CA GLN A 135 -22.52 3.30 2.56
C GLN A 135 -22.20 4.74 2.95
N LEU A 136 -21.25 4.96 3.88
CA LEU A 136 -20.80 6.29 4.24
C LEU A 136 -20.01 6.92 3.09
N THR A 137 -20.22 8.22 2.88
CA THR A 137 -19.43 9.00 1.92
C THR A 137 -18.10 9.39 2.56
N THR A 138 -16.99 8.88 2.03
CA THR A 138 -15.68 9.00 2.65
C THR A 138 -14.62 9.58 1.72
N ARG A 139 -13.53 10.10 2.32
CA ARG A 139 -12.31 10.49 1.62
C ARG A 139 -11.09 10.31 2.53
N MET A 140 -9.91 10.24 1.93
CA MET A 140 -8.64 10.29 2.67
C MET A 140 -8.06 11.70 2.63
N THR A 141 -7.51 12.15 3.75
CA THR A 141 -6.71 13.39 3.81
C THR A 141 -5.34 13.10 4.41
N ALA A 142 -4.38 13.95 4.10
CA ALA A 142 -3.02 13.84 4.64
C ALA A 142 -2.40 15.19 4.97
N TRP A 143 -1.54 15.18 5.98
CA TRP A 143 -0.58 16.24 6.22
C TRP A 143 0.60 16.05 5.26
N LYS A 144 0.56 16.78 4.13
CA LYS A 144 1.52 16.67 3.02
C LYS A 144 2.86 17.35 3.30
N GLU A 145 3.48 16.97 4.40
CA GLU A 145 4.89 17.22 4.69
C GLU A 145 5.67 15.91 4.58
N TYR A 146 6.95 16.01 4.23
CA TYR A 146 7.88 14.89 4.40
C TYR A 146 8.47 14.94 5.81
N MET A 147 8.72 13.77 6.40
CA MET A 147 9.35 13.71 7.73
C MET A 147 10.75 14.37 7.72
N PRO A 148 11.15 15.08 8.79
CA PRO A 148 12.48 15.66 8.90
C PRO A 148 13.59 14.62 8.69
N GLY A 149 14.62 14.95 7.91
CA GLY A 149 15.69 14.01 7.51
C GLY A 149 15.41 13.24 6.22
N VAL A 150 14.17 13.30 5.72
CA VAL A 150 13.77 12.82 4.39
C VAL A 150 13.78 14.02 3.43
N THR A 151 14.97 14.50 3.03
CA THR A 151 15.07 15.56 2.02
C THR A 151 14.55 15.05 0.68
N GLY A 152 13.39 15.54 0.25
CA GLY A 152 12.82 15.27 -1.07
C GLY A 152 12.11 13.93 -1.24
N GLY A 153 11.79 13.22 -0.15
CA GLY A 153 11.34 11.83 -0.20
C GLY A 153 12.52 10.92 -0.56
N GLN A 154 12.99 10.10 0.37
CA GLN A 154 14.03 9.12 0.02
C GLN A 154 13.46 8.19 -1.06
N ASN A 155 14.20 8.05 -2.17
CA ASN A 155 13.78 7.20 -3.28
C ASN A 155 14.31 5.79 -3.04
N GLY A 156 13.53 4.80 -3.49
CA GLY A 156 13.97 3.42 -3.56
C GLY A 156 13.43 2.52 -2.46
N MET A 157 13.61 1.24 -2.69
CA MET A 157 13.08 0.13 -1.91
C MET A 157 14.20 -0.86 -1.61
N GLY A 158 14.35 -1.21 -0.33
CA GLY A 158 15.36 -2.18 0.09
C GLY A 158 15.09 -3.57 -0.50
N PRO A 159 16.10 -4.45 -0.62
CA PRO A 159 15.90 -5.81 -1.13
C PRO A 159 14.84 -6.61 -0.39
N THR A 160 14.76 -6.48 0.94
CA THR A 160 13.75 -7.17 1.77
C THR A 160 12.33 -6.77 1.39
N GLU A 161 12.07 -5.47 1.27
CA GLU A 161 10.76 -4.93 0.89
C GLU A 161 10.40 -5.31 -0.56
N TYR A 162 11.35 -5.23 -1.49
CA TYR A 162 11.12 -5.65 -2.88
C TYR A 162 10.78 -7.15 -2.97
N ASN A 163 11.49 -7.99 -2.22
CA ASN A 163 11.20 -9.42 -2.18
C ASN A 163 9.80 -9.73 -1.61
N ALA A 164 9.30 -8.89 -0.70
CA ALA A 164 7.93 -8.99 -0.18
C ALA A 164 6.88 -8.49 -1.19
N LEU A 165 7.19 -7.48 -2.00
CA LEU A 165 6.32 -6.98 -3.07
C LEU A 165 6.25 -7.94 -4.27
N LYS A 166 7.33 -8.69 -4.54
CA LYS A 166 7.47 -9.50 -5.76
C LYS A 166 6.33 -10.51 -6.01
N PRO A 167 5.87 -11.29 -5.02
CA PRO A 167 4.74 -12.20 -5.22
C PRO A 167 3.45 -11.48 -5.63
N LYS A 168 3.20 -10.27 -5.09
CA LYS A 168 2.03 -9.47 -5.43
C LYS A 168 2.11 -8.98 -6.88
N LEU A 169 3.27 -8.50 -7.32
CA LEU A 169 3.50 -8.14 -8.73
C LEU A 169 3.17 -9.31 -9.68
N LEU A 170 3.69 -10.49 -9.37
CA LEU A 170 3.47 -11.70 -10.18
C LEU A 170 1.99 -12.13 -10.19
N ALA A 171 1.28 -11.99 -9.07
CA ALA A 171 -0.15 -12.28 -8.99
C ALA A 171 -0.99 -11.36 -9.89
N HIS A 172 -0.50 -10.15 -10.16
CA HIS A 172 -1.09 -9.20 -11.10
C HIS A 172 -0.51 -9.28 -12.53
N GLY A 173 0.27 -10.33 -12.83
CA GLY A 173 0.81 -10.54 -14.17
C GLY A 173 1.86 -9.52 -14.59
N VAL A 174 2.55 -8.89 -13.63
CA VAL A 174 3.66 -7.97 -13.91
C VAL A 174 4.94 -8.47 -13.23
N ASP A 175 6.08 -8.33 -13.92
CA ASP A 175 7.37 -8.84 -13.46
C ASP A 175 8.44 -7.74 -13.35
N PHE A 176 8.09 -6.61 -12.70
CA PHE A 176 9.03 -5.48 -12.56
C PHE A 176 10.32 -5.88 -11.83
N THR A 177 11.45 -5.37 -12.31
CA THR A 177 12.76 -5.55 -11.66
C THR A 177 12.87 -4.65 -10.43
N GLN A 178 13.81 -4.98 -9.52
CA GLN A 178 14.07 -4.12 -8.36
C GLN A 178 14.50 -2.71 -8.77
N ASP A 179 15.25 -2.56 -9.87
CA ASP A 179 15.65 -1.25 -10.39
C ASP A 179 14.45 -0.43 -10.88
N GLN A 180 13.49 -1.07 -11.56
CA GLN A 180 12.24 -0.43 -12.00
C GLN A 180 11.39 0.01 -10.81
N ILE A 181 11.28 -0.82 -9.77
CA ILE A 181 10.60 -0.47 -8.52
C ILE A 181 11.34 0.66 -7.79
N ASN A 182 12.66 0.61 -7.70
CA ASN A 182 13.46 1.63 -7.03
C ASN A 182 13.33 3.01 -7.67
N ALA A 183 13.17 3.06 -9.00
CA ALA A 183 12.92 4.30 -9.73
C ALA A 183 11.51 4.88 -9.47
N ALA A 184 10.58 4.05 -9.00
CA ALA A 184 9.18 4.42 -8.77
C ALA A 184 8.82 4.58 -7.28
N ALA A 185 9.54 3.92 -6.38
CA ALA A 185 9.28 3.95 -4.94
C ALA A 185 9.71 5.30 -4.34
N HIS A 186 8.81 5.91 -3.57
CA HIS A 186 9.03 7.16 -2.86
C HIS A 186 8.43 7.10 -1.46
N GLU A 187 8.99 7.92 -0.57
CA GLU A 187 8.35 8.22 0.70
C GLU A 187 7.00 8.92 0.52
N THR A 188 6.13 8.71 1.51
CA THR A 188 4.75 9.17 1.54
C THR A 188 4.57 10.34 2.52
N TRP A 189 3.33 10.80 2.72
CA TRP A 189 3.04 11.94 3.57
C TRP A 189 3.20 11.62 5.06
N LYS A 190 3.46 12.66 5.86
CA LYS A 190 3.71 12.59 7.29
C LYS A 190 2.59 11.93 8.09
N HIS A 191 1.33 12.18 7.74
CA HIS A 191 0.18 11.58 8.40
C HIS A 191 -1.03 11.48 7.50
N TYR A 192 -1.82 10.43 7.66
CA TYR A 192 -3.06 10.19 6.93
C TYR A 192 -4.21 10.00 7.91
N ARG A 193 -5.40 10.46 7.53
CA ARG A 193 -6.64 10.22 8.28
C ARG A 193 -7.84 10.09 7.36
N ALA A 194 -8.88 9.40 7.84
CA ALA A 194 -10.14 9.29 7.13
C ALA A 194 -11.02 10.51 7.44
N GLU A 195 -11.87 10.89 6.48
CA GLU A 195 -12.96 11.83 6.71
C GLU A 195 -14.27 11.28 6.16
N VAL A 196 -15.37 11.55 6.87
CA VAL A 196 -16.74 11.20 6.49
C VAL A 196 -17.54 12.46 6.24
N PHE A 197 -18.38 12.48 5.20
CA PHE A 197 -19.28 13.58 4.93
C PHE A 197 -20.57 13.44 5.75
N ILE A 198 -20.76 14.31 6.75
CA ILE A 198 -21.86 14.28 7.71
C ILE A 198 -22.48 15.68 7.76
N ASP A 199 -23.80 15.76 7.59
CA ASP A 199 -24.59 16.99 7.68
C ASP A 199 -24.01 18.17 6.87
N GLY A 200 -23.52 17.87 5.65
CA GLY A 200 -22.96 18.88 4.75
C GLY A 200 -21.50 19.25 5.01
N THR A 201 -20.82 18.59 5.96
CA THR A 201 -19.43 18.88 6.33
C THR A 201 -18.57 17.63 6.40
N TRP A 202 -17.28 17.76 6.10
CA TRP A 202 -16.32 16.67 6.30
C TRP A 202 -15.86 16.64 7.75
N LYS A 203 -15.93 15.46 8.38
CA LYS A 203 -15.51 15.20 9.77
C LYS A 203 -14.38 14.19 9.76
N ALA A 204 -13.30 14.50 10.48
CA ALA A 204 -12.14 13.63 10.58
C ALA A 204 -12.34 12.51 11.61
N TYR A 205 -11.86 11.32 11.26
CA TYR A 205 -11.81 10.15 12.11
C TYR A 205 -10.40 9.57 12.00
N ASP A 206 -9.67 9.55 13.12
CA ASP A 206 -8.27 9.14 13.17
C ASP A 206 -8.07 8.18 14.35
N GLY A 207 -8.03 6.88 14.05
CA GLY A 207 -7.83 5.82 15.03
C GLY A 207 -6.40 5.67 15.53
N THR A 208 -5.48 6.56 15.15
CA THR A 208 -4.10 6.56 15.67
C THR A 208 -3.93 7.32 16.98
N ASP A 209 -5.01 7.89 17.53
CA ASP A 209 -5.00 8.77 18.70
C ASP A 209 -3.93 9.88 18.62
N PRO A 210 -3.95 10.71 17.55
CA PRO A 210 -2.96 11.76 17.33
C PRO A 210 -2.97 12.80 18.46
N THR A 211 -1.80 13.40 18.71
CA THR A 211 -1.64 14.50 19.68
C THR A 211 -0.84 15.66 19.07
N GLY A 212 -0.89 16.84 19.69
CA GLY A 212 -0.13 18.01 19.22
C GLY A 212 -0.56 18.48 17.82
N ASP A 213 0.40 18.80 16.95
CA ASP A 213 0.09 19.33 15.61
C ASP A 213 -0.67 18.34 14.71
N TYR A 214 -0.66 17.05 15.05
CA TYR A 214 -1.39 16.02 14.31
C TYR A 214 -2.91 16.15 14.46
N VAL A 215 -3.42 16.87 15.48
CA VAL A 215 -4.86 17.14 15.63
C VAL A 215 -5.33 18.40 14.91
N ASN A 216 -4.42 19.18 14.31
CA ASN A 216 -4.77 20.43 13.65
C ASN A 216 -5.30 20.19 12.23
N ASP A 217 -6.60 20.34 12.05
CA ASP A 217 -7.29 20.17 10.76
C ASP A 217 -6.69 21.00 9.61
N ALA A 218 -6.13 22.17 9.89
CA ALA A 218 -5.55 23.04 8.87
C ALA A 218 -4.32 22.44 8.17
N ASN A 219 -3.70 21.41 8.77
CA ASN A 219 -2.55 20.72 8.20
C ASN A 219 -2.95 19.70 7.11
N TYR A 220 -4.22 19.32 7.02
CA TYR A 220 -4.68 18.22 6.19
C TYR A 220 -5.27 18.67 4.86
N THR A 221 -4.89 17.98 3.80
CA THR A 221 -5.41 18.20 2.44
C THR A 221 -5.89 16.90 1.82
N LEU A 222 -6.79 17.00 0.84
CA LEU A 222 -7.30 15.85 0.12
C LEU A 222 -6.17 15.04 -0.53
N VAL A 223 -6.26 13.72 -0.40
CA VAL A 223 -5.42 12.75 -1.09
C VAL A 223 -6.27 12.02 -2.11
N SER A 224 -5.90 12.09 -3.39
CA SER A 224 -6.46 11.19 -4.40
C SER A 224 -5.75 9.84 -4.29
N TRP A 225 -6.50 8.74 -4.35
CA TRP A 225 -5.95 7.39 -4.16
C TRP A 225 -4.89 7.02 -5.23
N ASP A 226 -4.88 7.71 -6.36
CA ASP A 226 -3.96 7.53 -7.48
C ASP A 226 -2.90 8.64 -7.61
N GLU A 227 -2.81 9.59 -6.67
CA GLU A 227 -1.95 10.78 -6.84
C GLU A 227 -0.45 10.46 -6.94
N GLY A 228 -0.02 9.34 -6.35
CA GLY A 228 1.37 8.86 -6.40
C GLY A 228 1.66 7.88 -7.54
N ALA A 229 0.64 7.47 -8.30
CA ALA A 229 0.75 6.42 -9.30
C ALA A 229 1.81 6.74 -10.35
N LYS A 230 2.74 5.81 -10.59
CA LYS A 230 3.86 6.03 -11.50
C LYS A 230 3.53 5.56 -12.90
N ALA A 231 3.24 6.50 -13.80
CA ALA A 231 2.88 6.22 -15.19
C ALA A 231 3.86 5.32 -15.96
N ALA A 232 5.12 5.24 -15.54
CA ALA A 232 6.08 4.29 -16.08
C ALA A 232 5.69 2.82 -15.81
N LEU A 233 5.16 2.53 -14.62
CA LEU A 233 4.75 1.20 -14.17
C LEU A 233 3.24 0.97 -14.27
N THR A 234 2.42 2.03 -14.32
CA THR A 234 0.97 1.94 -14.14
C THR A 234 0.16 2.38 -15.34
N THR A 235 -1.05 1.81 -15.46
CA THR A 235 -2.10 2.24 -16.38
C THR A 235 -3.44 2.31 -15.66
N LYS A 236 -4.34 3.15 -16.17
CA LYS A 236 -5.78 3.10 -15.84
C LYS A 236 -6.47 2.19 -16.87
N GLU A 237 -7.54 1.51 -16.45
CA GLU A 237 -8.52 0.91 -17.36
C GLU A 237 -9.40 1.96 -18.03
#